data_AF-W8Y0N1-F1
#
_entry.id   AF-W8Y0N1-F1
#
_cell.length_a   1.000
_cell.length_b   1.000
_cell.length_c   1.000
_cell.angle_alpha   90.00
_cell.angle_beta   90.00
_cell.angle_gamma   90.00
#
_symmetry.space_group_name_H-M   'P 1'
#
loop_
_entity.id
_entity.type
_entity.pdbx_description
1 polymer ?
#
loop_
_entity_poly.entity_id
_entity_poly.type
_entity_poly.pdbx_seq_one_letter_code
_entity_poly.pdbx_strand_id
1 'polypeptide(L)' 'MFRRGNCHDNAVMESFFGHLKSEAFYSQKITKVSNTTVRKIVLEYIHYYNCVRIQEKLNHLSPKEFREQVV' A
#
# COMPACT_ATOMS: atom_id res chain seq x y z
N MET A 1 8.43 -18.60 22.88
CA MET A 1 7.57 -17.50 23.39
C MET A 1 7.36 -16.51 22.25
N PHE A 2 6.18 -16.50 21.63
CA PHE A 2 5.82 -15.45 20.68
C PHE A 2 5.89 -14.12 21.44
N ARG A 3 6.76 -13.21 21.00
CA ARG A 3 6.78 -11.85 21.58
C ARG A 3 5.40 -11.27 21.36
N ARG A 4 4.79 -10.72 22.42
CA ARG A 4 3.51 -10.01 22.34
C ARG A 4 3.66 -8.96 21.23
N GLY A 5 2.84 -9.05 20.18
CA GLY A 5 2.96 -8.21 18.99
C GLY A 5 2.91 -6.73 19.39
N ASN A 6 3.89 -5.94 18.93
CA ASN A 6 3.88 -4.51 19.14
C ASN A 6 3.03 -3.87 18.03
N CYS A 7 2.11 -2.97 18.39
CA CYS A 7 1.23 -2.30 17.43
C CYS A 7 2.02 -1.50 16.37
N HIS A 8 3.21 -1.00 16.73
CA HIS A 8 4.09 -0.29 15.81
C HIS A 8 4.58 -1.14 14.63
N ASP A 9 4.75 -2.45 14.83
CA ASP A 9 5.20 -3.37 13.77
C ASP A 9 4.09 -3.59 12.72
N ASN A 10 2.84 -3.65 13.18
CA ASN A 10 1.68 -3.91 12.33
C ASN A 10 1.07 -2.63 11.72
N ALA A 11 1.21 -1.48 12.38
CA ALA A 11 0.54 -0.23 11.99
C ALA A 11 0.81 0.19 10.53
N VAL A 12 2.04 -0.02 10.05
CA VAL A 12 2.41 0.32 8.66
C VAL A 12 1.66 -0.57 7.67
N MET A 13 1.58 -1.86 7.94
CA MET A 13 0.86 -2.82 7.09
C MET A 13 -0.65 -2.58 7.15
N GLU A 14 -1.20 -2.29 8.32
CA GLU A 14 -2.62 -1.94 8.47
C GLU A 14 -2.99 -0.69 7.66
N SER A 15 -2.14 0.34 7.70
CA SER A 15 -2.34 1.55 6.89
C SER A 15 -2.30 1.23 5.39
N PHE A 16 -1.34 0.43 4.94
CA PHE A 16 -1.26 -0.01 3.54
C PHE A 16 -2.53 -0.75 3.11
N PHE A 17 -3.00 -1.73 3.89
CA PHE A 17 -4.22 -2.49 3.55
C PHE A 17 -5.48 -1.64 3.61
N GLY A 18 -5.55 -0.65 4.50
CA GLY A 18 -6.63 0.33 4.55
C GLY A 18 -6.73 1.15 3.26
N HIS A 19 -5.60 1.68 2.79
CA HIS A 19 -5.49 2.40 1.53
C HIS A 19 -5.84 1.52 0.32
N LEU A 20 -5.23 0.33 0.20
CA LEU A 20 -5.49 -0.61 -0.89
C LEU A 20 -6.98 -0.91 -1.03
N LYS A 21 -7.66 -1.28 0.06
CA LYS A 21 -9.09 -1.61 0.03
C LYS A 21 -9.94 -0.40 -0.36
N SER A 22 -9.62 0.78 0.19
CA SER A 22 -10.42 1.99 -0.04
C SER A 22 -10.27 2.52 -1.46
N GLU A 23 -9.03 2.65 -1.93
CA GLU A 23 -8.68 3.27 -3.20
C GLU A 23 -8.89 2.30 -4.39
N ALA A 24 -8.51 1.02 -4.24
CA ALA A 24 -8.54 0.06 -5.36
C ALA A 24 -9.85 -0.75 -5.45
N PHE A 25 -10.57 -0.98 -4.35
CA PHE A 25 -11.75 -1.84 -4.34
C PHE A 25 -13.05 -1.09 -4.03
N TYR A 26 -13.10 -0.36 -2.91
CA TYR A 26 -14.33 0.31 -2.46
C TYR A 26 -14.72 1.47 -3.37
N SER A 27 -13.75 2.29 -3.78
CA SER A 27 -14.01 3.38 -4.73
C SER A 27 -14.56 2.90 -6.07
N GLN A 28 -14.22 1.67 -6.48
CA GLN A 28 -14.65 1.07 -7.75
C GLN A 28 -15.87 0.14 -7.59
N LYS A 29 -16.44 0.02 -6.37
CA LYS A 29 -17.54 -0.90 -6.01
C LYS A 29 -17.30 -2.37 -6.43
N ILE A 30 -16.04 -2.77 -6.52
CA ILE A 30 -15.64 -4.11 -6.95
C ILE A 30 -15.96 -5.09 -5.82
N THR A 31 -16.98 -5.93 -6.01
CA THR A 31 -17.46 -6.87 -4.98
C THR A 31 -17.32 -8.33 -5.38
N LYS A 32 -17.27 -8.64 -6.68
CA LYS A 32 -17.13 -10.02 -7.19
C LYS A 32 -16.28 -10.03 -8.45
N VAL A 33 -14.99 -10.34 -8.29
CA VAL A 33 -14.03 -10.50 -9.38
C VAL A 33 -13.24 -11.78 -9.20
N SER A 34 -12.69 -12.32 -10.29
CA SER A 34 -11.86 -13.52 -10.23
C SER A 34 -10.60 -13.29 -9.39
N ASN A 35 -10.07 -14.35 -8.77
CA ASN A 35 -8.81 -14.28 -8.03
C ASN A 35 -7.65 -13.75 -8.91
N THR A 36 -7.64 -14.09 -10.20
CA THR A 36 -6.65 -13.60 -11.16
C THR A 36 -6.73 -12.08 -11.33
N THR A 37 -7.95 -11.54 -11.44
CA THR A 37 -8.18 -10.09 -11.52
C THR A 37 -7.77 -9.39 -10.23
N VAL A 38 -8.12 -9.94 -9.06
CA VAL A 38 -7.69 -9.40 -7.75
C VAL A 38 -6.18 -9.34 -7.68
N ARG A 39 -5.48 -10.42 -8.04
CA ARG A 39 -4.01 -10.47 -8.03
C ARG A 39 -3.41 -9.39 -8.92
N LYS A 40 -3.97 -9.17 -10.12
CA LYS A 40 -3.52 -8.10 -11.02
C LYS A 40 -3.69 -6.72 -10.39
N ILE A 41 -4.87 -6.42 -9.84
CA ILE A 41 -5.16 -5.14 -9.17
C ILE A 41 -4.19 -4.90 -8.03
N VAL A 42 -3.95 -5.91 -7.18
CA VAL A 42 -3.04 -5.78 -6.04
C VAL A 42 -1.60 -5.52 -6.50
N LEU A 43 -1.10 -6.23 -7.51
CA LEU A 43 0.25 -6.02 -8.04
C LEU A 43 0.42 -4.62 -8.64
N GLU A 44 -0.57 -4.15 -9.39
CA GLU A 44 -0.58 -2.81 -9.97
C GLU A 44 -0.63 -1.74 -8.87
N TYR A 45 -1.45 -1.94 -7.85
CA TYR A 45 -1.53 -1.02 -6.72
C TYR A 45 -0.25 -0.99 -5.89
N ILE A 46 0.43 -2.13 -5.69
CA ILE A 46 1.74 -2.16 -5.02
C ILE A 46 2.76 -1.33 -5.80
N HIS A 47 2.79 -1.46 -7.13
CA HIS A 47 3.66 -0.65 -7.97
C HIS A 47 3.33 0.84 -7.87
N TYR A 48 2.04 1.20 -7.97
CA TYR A 48 1.58 2.57 -7.79
C TYR A 48 1.99 3.12 -6.41
N TYR A 49 1.73 2.40 -5.34
CA TYR A 49 2.00 2.82 -3.97
C TYR A 49 3.49 3.11 -3.74
N ASN A 50 4.39 2.28 -4.27
CA ASN A 50 5.83 2.41 -4.03
C ASN A 50 6.53 3.36 -5.00
N CYS A 51 6.16 3.33 -6.29
CA CYS A 51 6.91 4.04 -7.33
C CYS A 51 6.29 5.38 -7.70
N VAL A 52 4.97 5.53 -7.58
CA VAL A 52 4.23 6.66 -8.18
C VAL A 52 3.54 7.54 -7.13
N ARG A 53 3.03 6.95 -6.04
CA ARG A 53 2.24 7.66 -5.05
C ARG A 53 3.06 8.74 -4.35
N ILE A 54 2.69 10.00 -4.57
CA ILE A 54 3.24 11.15 -3.88
C ILE A 54 2.76 11.17 -2.43
N GLN A 55 3.67 11.36 -1.48
CA GLN A 55 3.33 11.50 -0.06
C GLN A 55 3.89 12.82 0.48
N GLU A 56 3.03 13.65 1.07
CA GLU A 56 3.43 14.94 1.65
C GLU A 56 4.52 14.77 2.72
N LYS A 57 4.39 13.75 3.57
CA LYS A 57 5.40 13.37 4.58
C LYS A 57 6.77 12.99 4.02
N LEU A 58 6.87 12.72 2.71
CA LEU A 58 8.10 12.37 2.00
C LEU A 58 8.56 13.52 1.10
N ASN A 59 8.29 14.78 1.47
CA ASN A 59 8.61 15.96 0.67
C ASN A 59 7.99 15.92 -0.74
N HIS A 60 6.76 15.43 -0.84
CA HIS A 60 6.05 15.23 -2.11
C HIS A 60 6.75 14.27 -3.09
N LEU A 61 7.53 13.32 -2.57
CA LEU A 61 8.14 12.25 -3.34
C LEU A 61 7.36 10.94 -3.22
N SER A 62 7.64 10.02 -4.14
CA SER A 62 7.21 8.63 -3.97
C SER A 62 8.13 7.89 -2.99
N PRO A 63 7.67 6.79 -2.36
CA PRO A 63 8.51 6.02 -1.44
C PRO A 63 9.83 5.56 -2.06
N LYS A 64 9.83 5.18 -3.35
CA LYS A 64 11.03 4.81 -4.10
C LYS A 64 11.99 6.00 -4.25
N GLU A 65 11.48 7.14 -4.73
CA GLU A 65 12.29 8.36 -4.93
C GLU A 65 12.89 8.87 -3.63
N PHE A 66 12.10 8.88 -2.55
CA PHE A 66 12.58 9.24 -1.21
C PHE A 66 13.72 8.32 -0.77
N ARG A 67 13.60 7.01 -1.00
CA ARG A 67 14.65 6.05 -0.65
C ARG A 67 15.92 6.24 -1.48
N GLU A 68 15.81 6.65 -2.73
CA GLU A 68 16.96 6.92 -3.61
C GLU A 68 17.69 8.22 -3.23
N GLN A 69 17.02 9.20 -2.63
CA GLN A 69 17.64 10.45 -2.15
C GLN A 69 18.33 10.34 -0.77
N VAL A 70 17.99 9.31 0.01
CA VAL A 70 18.57 9.06 1.35
C VAL A 70 19.86 8.22 1.26
N VAL A 71 20.36 7.95 0.05
CA VAL A 71 21.65 7.27 -0.22
C VAL A 71 22.83 8.22 -0.15
#